data_AF-A0A158L0X9-F1
#
_entry.id   AF-A0A158L0X9-F1
#
_cell.length_a   1.000
_cell.length_b   1.000
_cell.length_c   1.000
_cell.angle_alpha   90.00
_cell.angle_beta   90.00
_cell.angle_gamma   90.00
#
_symmetry.space_group_name_H-M   'P 1'
#
loop_
_entity.id
_entity.type
_entity.pdbx_description
1 polymer ?
#
loop_
_entity_poly.entity_id
_entity_poly.type
_entity_poly.pdbx_seq_one_letter_code
_entity_poly.pdbx_strand_id
1 'polypeptide(L)'
;MDPHEKQTLSGERETRYRRYEAAGEASIRAELDAASPADAETFAKRAWLFQKEEGRQDEQRKAMFASVAAANDAAQIARDSAEASRRSAFWTMIAALAATAGVLVNAAIALGWLDWLKHAGH
;
A
#
# COMPACT_ATOMS: atom_id res chain seq x y z
N MET A 1 -1.18 10.90 -45.14
CA MET A 1 -2.25 10.59 -44.17
C MET A 1 -2.63 11.88 -43.49
N ASP A 2 -3.73 12.48 -43.92
CA ASP A 2 -4.17 13.78 -43.42
C ASP A 2 -4.67 13.69 -41.97
N PRO A 3 -4.47 14.73 -41.14
CA PRO A 3 -4.93 14.73 -39.75
C PRO A 3 -6.45 14.57 -39.64
N HIS A 4 -7.21 15.08 -40.62
CA HIS A 4 -8.66 14.92 -40.69
C HIS A 4 -9.09 13.47 -40.97
N GLU A 5 -8.34 12.75 -41.80
CA GLU A 5 -8.57 11.34 -42.12
C GLU A 5 -8.34 10.43 -40.90
N LYS A 6 -7.36 10.76 -40.05
CA LYS A 6 -7.14 10.03 -38.79
C LYS A 6 -8.30 10.22 -37.81
N GLN A 7 -8.88 11.42 -37.77
CA GLN A 7 -9.95 11.75 -36.84
C GLN A 7 -11.25 11.02 -37.21
N THR A 8 -11.59 10.96 -38.50
CA THR A 8 -12.77 10.20 -38.98
C THR A 8 -12.63 8.71 -38.70
N LEU A 9 -11.46 8.11 -39.01
CA LEU A 9 -11.18 6.69 -38.73
C LEU A 9 -11.25 6.36 -37.24
N SER A 10 -10.80 7.27 -36.36
CA SER A 10 -10.92 7.09 -34.91
C SER A 10 -12.38 7.10 -34.43
N GLY A 11 -13.21 7.99 -34.96
CA GLY A 11 -14.64 8.05 -34.61
C GLY A 11 -15.43 6.83 -35.08
N GLU A 12 -15.13 6.32 -36.28
CA GLU A 12 -15.72 5.08 -36.78
C GLU A 12 -15.32 3.86 -35.95
N ARG A 13 -14.05 3.80 -35.52
CA ARG A 13 -13.58 2.74 -34.62
C ARG A 13 -14.29 2.79 -33.28
N GLU A 14 -14.45 3.98 -32.71
CA GLU A 14 -15.08 4.16 -31.41
C GLU A 14 -16.56 3.78 -31.43
N THR A 15 -17.31 4.21 -32.45
CA THR A 15 -18.71 3.82 -32.62
C THR A 15 -18.87 2.31 -32.83
N ARG A 16 -17.92 1.66 -33.53
CA ARG A 16 -17.88 0.19 -33.66
C ARG A 16 -17.64 -0.48 -32.30
N TYR A 17 -16.68 -0.01 -31.51
CA TYR A 17 -16.40 -0.58 -30.19
C TYR A 17 -17.56 -0.40 -29.21
N ARG A 18 -18.27 0.74 -29.25
CA ARG A 18 -19.50 0.91 -28.46
C ARG A 18 -20.57 -0.13 -28.79
N ARG A 19 -20.67 -0.56 -30.05
CA ARG A 19 -21.57 -1.65 -30.45
C ARG A 19 -21.14 -2.98 -29.87
N TYR A 20 -19.84 -3.27 -29.84
CA TYR A 20 -19.31 -4.49 -29.21
C TYR A 20 -19.54 -4.50 -27.69
N GLU A 21 -19.36 -3.36 -27.03
CA GLU A 21 -19.69 -3.21 -25.61
C GLU A 21 -21.17 -3.50 -25.34
N ALA A 22 -22.08 -2.97 -26.17
CA ALA A 22 -23.52 -3.21 -26.03
C ALA A 22 -23.92 -4.68 -26.28
N ALA A 23 -23.25 -5.37 -27.22
CA ALA A 23 -23.48 -6.79 -27.49
C ALA A 23 -22.92 -7.70 -26.39
N GLY A 24 -21.86 -7.26 -25.71
CA GLY A 24 -21.21 -8.00 -24.64
C GLY A 24 -20.16 -8.98 -25.12
N GLU A 25 -19.14 -9.17 -24.29
CA GLU A 25 -17.93 -9.93 -24.63
C GLU A 25 -18.20 -11.40 -25.00
N ALA A 26 -19.12 -12.05 -24.29
CA ALA A 26 -19.48 -13.44 -24.57
C ALA A 26 -20.11 -13.60 -25.96
N SER A 27 -20.94 -12.65 -26.38
CA SER A 27 -21.54 -12.64 -27.72
C SER A 27 -20.47 -12.46 -28.79
N ILE A 28 -19.55 -11.50 -28.58
CA ILE A 28 -18.47 -11.23 -29.54
C ILE A 28 -17.54 -12.43 -29.69
N ARG A 29 -17.24 -13.15 -28.60
CA ARG A 29 -16.45 -14.40 -28.68
C ARG A 29 -17.19 -15.50 -29.44
N ALA A 30 -18.48 -15.71 -29.17
CA ALA A 30 -19.29 -16.69 -29.90
C ALA A 30 -19.40 -16.36 -31.40
N GLU A 31 -19.54 -15.07 -31.74
CA GLU A 31 -19.53 -14.61 -33.13
C GLU A 31 -18.17 -14.84 -33.80
N LEU A 32 -17.06 -14.66 -33.08
CA LEU A 32 -15.71 -14.93 -33.59
C LEU A 32 -15.47 -16.42 -33.86
N ASP A 33 -16.03 -17.30 -33.02
CA ASP A 33 -15.93 -18.75 -33.20
C ASP A 33 -16.70 -19.24 -34.44
N ALA A 34 -17.78 -18.56 -34.80
CA ALA A 34 -18.59 -18.87 -35.97
C ALA A 34 -18.15 -18.14 -37.26
N ALA A 35 -17.28 -17.13 -37.15
CA ALA A 35 -16.89 -16.26 -38.27
C ALA A 35 -15.68 -16.79 -39.05
N SER A 36 -15.59 -16.36 -40.31
CA SER A 36 -14.41 -16.61 -41.13
C SER A 36 -13.20 -15.82 -40.59
N PRO A 37 -12.02 -16.45 -40.44
CA PRO A 37 -10.83 -15.82 -39.88
C PRO A 37 -10.22 -14.71 -40.75
N ALA A 38 -10.66 -14.57 -42.01
CA ALA A 38 -10.15 -13.57 -42.95
C ALA A 38 -11.01 -12.29 -43.05
N ASP A 39 -12.10 -12.17 -42.29
CA ASP A 39 -12.98 -11.00 -42.33
C ASP A 39 -12.40 -9.81 -41.54
N ALA A 40 -12.50 -8.60 -42.09
CA ALA A 40 -12.06 -7.36 -41.46
C ALA A 40 -12.79 -7.11 -40.13
N GLU A 41 -14.05 -7.52 -40.03
CA GLU A 41 -14.82 -7.42 -38.78
C GLU A 41 -14.29 -8.37 -37.70
N THR A 42 -13.89 -9.60 -38.08
CA THR A 42 -13.23 -10.56 -37.18
C THR A 42 -11.93 -9.98 -36.61
N PHE A 43 -11.12 -9.30 -37.43
CA PHE A 43 -9.92 -8.61 -36.95
C PHE A 43 -10.26 -7.48 -35.97
N ALA A 44 -11.28 -6.67 -36.26
CA ALA A 44 -11.69 -5.57 -35.38
C ALA A 44 -12.22 -6.07 -34.03
N LYS A 45 -13.01 -7.15 -34.01
CA LYS A 45 -13.51 -7.79 -32.78
C LYS A 45 -12.38 -8.37 -31.93
N ARG A 46 -11.39 -9.03 -32.56
CA ARG A 46 -10.20 -9.53 -31.86
C ARG A 46 -9.37 -8.39 -31.26
N ALA A 47 -9.13 -7.32 -32.02
CA ALA A 47 -8.39 -6.16 -31.54
C ALA A 47 -9.07 -5.51 -30.32
N TRP A 48 -10.41 -5.41 -30.33
CA TRP A 48 -11.16 -4.93 -29.17
C TRP A 48 -11.00 -5.85 -27.94
N LEU A 49 -11.09 -7.17 -28.12
CA LEU A 49 -10.86 -8.13 -27.03
C LEU A 49 -9.45 -8.01 -26.42
N PHE A 50 -8.42 -7.88 -27.26
CA PHE A 50 -7.05 -7.69 -26.79
C PHE A 50 -6.90 -6.39 -26.00
N GLN A 51 -7.44 -5.28 -26.51
CA GLN A 51 -7.40 -4.00 -25.80
C GLN A 51 -8.08 -4.08 -24.42
N LYS A 52 -9.19 -4.82 -24.33
CA LYS A 52 -9.92 -4.99 -23.08
C LYS A 52 -9.14 -5.83 -22.06
N GLU A 53 -8.47 -6.87 -22.52
CA GLU A 53 -7.62 -7.70 -21.65
C GLU A 53 -6.37 -6.94 -21.17
N GLU A 54 -5.76 -6.12 -22.03
CA GLU A 54 -4.68 -5.21 -21.62
C GLU A 54 -5.13 -4.25 -20.51
N GLY A 55 -6.32 -3.64 -20.65
CA GLY A 55 -6.88 -2.77 -19.62
C GLY A 55 -7.07 -3.49 -18.27
N ARG A 56 -7.56 -4.74 -18.29
CA ARG A 56 -7.68 -5.58 -17.08
C ARG A 56 -6.33 -5.89 -16.45
N GLN A 57 -5.32 -6.22 -17.26
CA GLN A 57 -3.97 -6.49 -16.75
C GLN A 57 -3.34 -5.25 -16.13
N ASP A 58 -3.57 -4.06 -16.69
CA ASP A 58 -3.08 -2.81 -16.13
C ASP A 58 -3.75 -2.47 -14.78
N GLU A 59 -5.06 -2.72 -14.64
CA GLU A 59 -5.74 -2.59 -13.36
C GLU A 59 -5.18 -3.55 -12.30
N GLN A 60 -4.93 -4.81 -12.69
CA GLN A 60 -4.31 -5.79 -11.79
C GLN A 60 -2.89 -5.38 -11.39
N ARG A 61 -2.08 -4.87 -12.33
CA ARG A 61 -0.75 -4.35 -12.04
C ARG A 61 -0.82 -3.16 -11.09
N LYS A 62 -1.73 -2.20 -11.30
CA LYS A 62 -1.93 -1.07 -10.38
C LYS A 62 -2.32 -1.53 -8.99
N ALA A 63 -3.23 -2.51 -8.88
CA ALA A 63 -3.62 -3.09 -7.59
C ALA A 63 -2.44 -3.80 -6.91
N MET A 64 -1.60 -4.51 -7.66
CA MET A 64 -0.38 -5.14 -7.15
C MET A 64 0.65 -4.11 -6.68
N PHE A 65 0.86 -3.02 -7.41
CA PHE A 65 1.75 -1.95 -6.94
C PHE A 65 1.21 -1.27 -5.69
N ALA A 66 -0.10 -1.04 -5.61
CA ALA A 66 -0.74 -0.49 -4.41
C ALA A 66 -0.58 -1.42 -3.20
N SER A 67 -0.71 -2.74 -3.38
CA SER A 67 -0.52 -3.70 -2.30
C SER A 67 0.93 -3.78 -1.84
N VAL A 68 1.89 -3.70 -2.76
CA VAL A 68 3.32 -3.64 -2.43
C VAL A 68 3.68 -2.35 -1.68
N ALA A 69 3.15 -1.20 -2.13
CA ALA A 69 3.34 0.07 -1.43
C ALA A 69 2.78 0.01 0.01
N ALA A 70 1.55 -0.50 0.17
CA ALA A 70 0.94 -0.69 1.48
C ALA A 70 1.74 -1.65 2.38
N ALA A 71 2.31 -2.72 1.83
CA ALA A 71 3.16 -3.65 2.57
C ALA A 71 4.47 -3.00 3.01
N ASN A 72 5.07 -2.16 2.16
CA ASN A 72 6.26 -1.40 2.52
C ASN A 72 5.98 -0.37 3.62
N ASP A 73 4.86 0.35 3.53
CA ASP A 73 4.44 1.31 4.58
C ASP A 73 4.20 0.60 5.91
N ALA A 74 3.54 -0.57 5.90
CA ALA A 74 3.37 -1.38 7.11
C ALA A 74 4.71 -1.83 7.71
N ALA A 75 5.69 -2.19 6.87
CA ALA A 75 7.03 -2.55 7.32
C ALA A 75 7.79 -1.36 7.93
N GLN A 76 7.62 -0.14 7.39
CA GLN A 76 8.18 1.08 7.97
C GLN A 76 7.52 1.41 9.32
N ILE A 77 6.20 1.37 9.39
CA ILE A 77 5.44 1.59 10.64
C ILE A 77 5.88 0.60 11.73
N ALA A 78 6.12 -0.66 11.38
CA ALA A 78 6.61 -1.66 12.32
C ALA A 78 8.03 -1.33 12.85
N ARG A 79 8.91 -0.81 12.00
CA ARG A 79 10.26 -0.36 12.41
C ARG A 79 10.19 0.86 13.31
N ASP A 80 9.39 1.85 12.95
CA ASP A 80 9.23 3.08 13.74
C ASP A 80 8.57 2.81 15.09
N SER A 81 7.60 1.90 15.14
CA SER A 81 6.95 1.46 16.38
C SER A 81 7.92 0.72 17.31
N ALA A 82 8.81 -0.09 16.74
CA ALA A 82 9.86 -0.78 17.50
C ALA A 82 10.89 0.20 18.08
N GLU A 83 11.26 1.26 17.36
CA GLU A 83 12.15 2.31 17.86
C GLU A 83 11.46 3.19 18.92
N ALA A 84 10.20 3.57 18.71
CA ALA A 84 9.41 4.34 19.67
C ALA A 84 9.26 3.61 21.02
N SER A 85 9.06 2.29 20.98
CA SER A 85 8.98 1.46 22.18
C SER A 85 10.27 1.46 23.02
N ARG A 86 11.43 1.56 22.37
CA ARG A 86 12.72 1.62 23.07
C ARG A 86 12.92 2.94 23.81
N ARG A 87 12.50 4.06 23.21
CA ARG A 87 12.64 5.39 23.82
C ARG A 87 11.70 5.60 25.01
N SER A 88 10.46 5.10 24.96
CA SER A 88 9.52 5.19 26.08
C SER A 88 9.91 4.28 27.25
N ALA A 89 10.40 3.06 26.95
CA ALA A 89 10.93 2.15 27.95
C ALA A 89 12.16 2.74 28.68
N PHE A 90 13.02 3.46 27.97
CA PHE A 90 14.18 4.14 28.55
C PHE A 90 13.78 5.21 29.58
N TRP A 91 12.83 6.09 29.24
CA TRP A 91 12.35 7.10 30.19
C TRP A 91 11.63 6.50 31.39
N THR A 92 10.89 5.42 31.18
CA THR A 92 10.23 4.69 32.28
C THR A 92 11.26 4.08 33.23
N MET A 93 12.33 3.48 32.69
CA MET A 93 13.43 2.95 33.50
C MET A 93 14.13 4.05 34.29
N ILE A 94 14.38 5.21 33.69
CA ILE A 94 14.98 6.37 34.39
C ILE A 94 14.06 6.86 35.52
N ALA A 95 12.75 6.99 35.26
CA ALA A 95 11.80 7.42 36.26
C ALA A 95 11.74 6.45 37.45
N ALA A 96 11.75 5.14 37.18
CA ALA A 96 11.79 4.11 38.21
C ALA A 96 13.07 4.18 39.06
N LEU A 97 14.23 4.41 38.43
CA LEU A 97 15.51 4.59 39.13
C LEU A 97 15.50 5.84 40.00
N ALA A 98 15.01 6.97 39.48
CA ALA A 98 14.92 8.22 40.23
C ALA A 98 13.98 8.11 41.44
N ALA A 99 12.82 7.46 41.27
CA ALA A 99 11.88 7.22 42.36
C ALA A 99 12.50 6.31 43.44
N THR A 100 13.18 5.23 43.02
CA THR A 100 13.86 4.32 43.95
C THR A 100 14.95 5.05 44.73
N ALA A 101 15.76 5.87 44.05
CA ALA A 101 16.79 6.68 44.70
C ALA A 101 16.18 7.68 45.71
N GLY A 102 15.07 8.35 45.36
CA GLY A 102 14.38 9.25 46.27
C GLY A 102 13.84 8.55 47.52
N VAL A 103 13.25 7.37 47.36
CA VAL A 103 12.78 6.54 48.49
C VAL A 103 13.95 6.11 49.38
N LEU A 104 15.06 5.66 48.79
CA LEU A 104 16.25 5.26 49.54
C LEU A 104 16.86 6.43 50.32
N VAL A 105 16.95 7.61 49.72
CA VAL A 105 17.44 8.83 50.39
C VAL A 105 16.52 9.22 51.54
N ASN A 106 15.19 9.23 51.32
CA ASN A 106 14.23 9.55 52.36
C ASN A 106 14.26 8.53 53.52
N ALA A 107 14.37 7.24 53.19
CA ALA A 107 14.52 6.18 54.18
C ALA A 107 15.83 6.32 54.97
N ALA A 108 16.95 6.64 54.32
CA ALA A 108 18.23 6.85 54.98
C ALA A 108 18.20 8.04 55.96
N ILE A 109 17.50 9.12 55.61
CA ILE A 109 17.28 10.27 56.50
C ILE A 109 16.38 9.86 57.67
N ALA A 110 15.25 9.21 57.39
CA ALA A 110 14.27 8.80 58.40
C ALA A 110 14.81 7.76 59.40
N LEU A 111 15.73 6.90 58.97
CA LEU A 111 16.41 5.91 59.82
C LEU A 111 17.57 6.50 60.64
N GLY A 112 17.83 7.81 60.55
CA GLY A 112 18.85 8.49 61.37
C GLY A 112 20.29 8.07 61.06
N TRP A 113 20.55 7.42 59.91
CA TRP A 113 21.88 6.95 59.52
C TRP A 113 22.90 8.08 59.40
N LEU A 114 22.45 9.30 59.07
CA LEU A 114 23.26 10.51 59.04
C LEU A 114 23.75 10.94 60.44
N ASP A 115 22.94 10.73 61.49
CA ASP A 115 23.37 10.97 62.87
C ASP A 115 24.33 9.89 63.35
N TRP A 116 24.13 8.62 62.96
CA TRP A 116 25.06 7.54 63.26
C TRP A 116 26.43 7.73 62.60
N LEU A 117 26.50 8.10 61.32
CA LEU A 117 27.75 8.40 60.60
C LEU A 117 28.53 9.57 61.20
N LYS A 118 27.82 10.57 61.73
CA LYS A 118 28.43 11.73 62.40
C LYS A 118 29.01 11.40 63.77
N HIS A 119 28.48 10.39 64.47
CA HIS A 119 29.01 9.90 65.75
C HIS A 119 30.05 8.78 65.59
N ALA A 120 30.06 8.06 64.46
CA ALA A 120 31.04 7.00 64.18
C ALA A 120 32.41 7.51 63.72
N GLY A 121 32.51 8.80 63.37
CA GLY A 121 33.75 9.45 62.92
C GLY A 121 34.48 10.29 63.98
N HIS A 122 34.10 10.19 65.25
CA HIS A 122 34.71 10.95 66.36
C HIS A 122 35.34 10.03 67.41
#